data_AF-A0A8B9RR33-F1
#
_entry.id   AF-A0A8B9RR33-F1
#
_cell.length_a   1.000
_cell.length_b   1.000
_cell.length_c   1.000
_cell.angle_alpha   90.00
_cell.angle_beta   90.00
_cell.angle_gamma   90.00
#
_symmetry.space_group_name_H-M   'P 1'
#
loop_
_entity.id
_entity.type
_entity.pdbx_description
1 polymer ?
#
loop_
_entity_poly.entity_id
_entity_poly.type
_entity_poly.pdbx_seq_one_letter_code
_entity_poly.pdbx_strand_id
1 'polypeptide(L)'
;MAKNSLEGSKEDLSKISEEEMLRWSKEELVKRLRKVENEKMNLMVEHGNLMKDVNRRLQLHLHEIRGLKEVNQKLQDDNQELRELCCFLDDDRQKGKKLSREWQRFGRHTASVMWKEVGMYQQKLKDLEARQETLLRENVELKEMVLMLDEEAAPGPGRAPGGGGLGPRAGAFFIWRAEVLVGWFGLFWLVGGFFYKNQPES
;
A
#
# COMPACT_ATOMS: atom_id res chain seq x y z
N MET A 1 -50.05 -5.64 -30.32
CA MET A 1 -51.35 -5.73 -31.01
C MET A 1 -51.11 -6.00 -32.47
N ALA A 2 -51.50 -7.17 -32.98
CA ALA A 2 -51.59 -7.44 -34.41
C ALA A 2 -52.97 -8.04 -34.66
N LYS A 3 -53.80 -7.30 -35.42
CA LYS A 3 -55.17 -7.65 -35.77
C LYS A 3 -55.16 -8.67 -36.91
N ASN A 4 -55.94 -9.73 -36.72
CA ASN A 4 -56.69 -10.56 -37.67
C ASN A 4 -56.23 -10.60 -39.14
N SER A 5 -55.81 -11.78 -39.57
CA SER A 5 -56.10 -12.29 -40.92
C SER A 5 -56.36 -13.79 -40.82
N LEU A 6 -57.56 -14.13 -40.36
CA LEU A 6 -58.03 -15.50 -40.21
C LEU A 6 -59.36 -15.56 -40.95
N GLU A 7 -59.35 -15.65 -42.28
CA GLU A 7 -60.50 -16.12 -43.07
C GLU A 7 -60.16 -16.15 -44.56
N GLY A 8 -59.47 -17.21 -44.95
CA GLY A 8 -59.66 -17.81 -46.26
C GLY A 8 -60.00 -19.27 -45.98
N SER A 9 -61.23 -19.68 -46.25
CA SER A 9 -61.72 -21.05 -46.07
C SER A 9 -60.74 -22.06 -46.68
N LYS A 10 -59.92 -22.67 -45.80
CA LYS A 10 -59.11 -23.85 -46.10
C LYS A 10 -60.06 -25.03 -46.17
N GLU A 11 -60.61 -25.27 -47.36
CA GLU A 11 -61.06 -26.62 -47.70
C GLU A 11 -59.79 -27.48 -47.71
N ASP A 12 -59.52 -28.19 -46.61
CA ASP A 12 -58.50 -29.23 -46.56
C ASP A 12 -58.89 -30.25 -47.64
N LEU A 13 -58.23 -30.20 -48.80
CA LEU A 13 -58.46 -31.16 -49.89
C LEU A 13 -58.24 -32.61 -49.41
N SER A 14 -57.49 -32.82 -48.33
CA SER A 14 -57.32 -34.12 -47.67
C SER A 14 -58.59 -34.66 -47.00
N LYS A 15 -59.63 -33.84 -46.82
CA LYS A 15 -60.92 -34.22 -46.24
C LYS A 15 -62.01 -34.46 -47.29
N ILE A 16 -61.72 -34.23 -48.57
CA ILE A 16 -62.68 -34.40 -49.67
C ILE A 16 -62.57 -35.83 -50.18
N SER A 17 -63.70 -36.54 -50.27
CA SER A 17 -63.70 -37.93 -50.76
C SER A 17 -63.50 -37.99 -52.28
N GLU A 18 -62.96 -39.11 -52.77
CA GLU A 18 -62.76 -39.33 -54.21
C GLU A 18 -64.07 -39.18 -55.01
N GLU A 19 -65.20 -39.59 -54.45
CA GLU A 19 -66.53 -39.49 -55.08
C GLU A 19 -66.95 -38.03 -55.29
N GLU A 20 -66.63 -37.14 -54.35
CA GLU A 20 -66.93 -35.71 -54.48
C GLU A 20 -66.02 -35.02 -55.49
N MET A 21 -64.77 -35.48 -55.57
CA MET A 21 -63.75 -34.97 -56.48
C MET A 21 -64.05 -35.34 -57.94
N LEU A 22 -64.66 -36.52 -58.17
CA LEU A 22 -65.13 -36.98 -59.48
C LEU A 22 -66.30 -36.16 -60.05
N ARG A 23 -67.04 -35.44 -59.20
CA ARG A 23 -68.16 -34.58 -59.62
C ARG A 23 -67.72 -33.22 -60.16
N TRP A 24 -66.45 -32.84 -60.00
CA TRP A 24 -65.94 -31.56 -60.45
C TRP A 24 -65.56 -31.53 -61.93
N SER A 25 -65.60 -30.33 -62.51
CA SER A 25 -65.09 -30.11 -63.85
C SER A 25 -63.55 -30.14 -63.88
N LYS A 26 -62.98 -30.45 -65.04
CA LYS A 26 -61.53 -30.40 -65.26
C LYS A 26 -60.96 -29.02 -64.93
N GLU A 27 -61.67 -27.94 -65.27
CA GLU A 27 -61.26 -26.56 -64.97
C GLU A 27 -61.24 -26.27 -63.46
N GLU A 28 -62.20 -26.80 -62.70
CA GLU A 28 -62.28 -26.61 -61.24
C GLU A 28 -61.14 -27.33 -60.52
N LEU A 29 -60.85 -28.57 -60.92
CA LEU A 29 -59.71 -29.34 -60.42
C LEU A 29 -58.38 -28.60 -60.68
N VAL A 30 -58.19 -28.07 -61.90
CA VAL A 30 -56.98 -27.30 -62.26
C VAL A 30 -56.88 -26.01 -61.43
N LYS A 31 -57.98 -25.29 -61.20
CA LYS A 31 -57.98 -24.08 -60.36
C LYS A 31 -57.60 -24.39 -58.91
N ARG A 32 -58.17 -25.45 -58.32
CA ARG A 32 -57.88 -25.90 -56.95
C ARG A 32 -56.42 -26.36 -56.82
N LEU A 33 -55.92 -27.14 -57.79
CA LEU A 33 -54.52 -27.57 -57.82
C LEU A 33 -53.56 -26.37 -57.81
N ARG A 34 -53.76 -25.40 -58.73
CA ARG A 34 -52.94 -24.19 -58.80
C ARG A 34 -52.98 -23.37 -57.51
N LYS A 35 -54.15 -23.32 -56.83
CA LYS A 35 -54.29 -22.64 -55.54
C LYS A 35 -53.42 -23.31 -54.47
N VAL A 36 -53.50 -24.65 -54.35
CA VAL A 36 -52.69 -25.40 -53.36
C VAL A 36 -51.20 -25.38 -53.69
N GLU A 37 -50.82 -25.43 -54.96
CA GLU A 37 -49.42 -25.27 -55.38
C GLU A 37 -48.86 -23.90 -55.00
N ASN A 38 -49.63 -22.83 -55.20
CA ASN A 38 -49.25 -21.48 -54.78
C ASN A 38 -49.16 -21.35 -53.25
N GLU A 39 -50.11 -21.93 -52.51
CA GLU A 39 -50.07 -21.94 -51.04
C GLU A 39 -48.86 -22.71 -50.51
N LYS A 40 -48.56 -23.89 -51.09
CA LYS A 40 -47.35 -24.65 -50.76
C LYS A 40 -46.10 -23.84 -51.05
N MET A 41 -46.02 -23.17 -52.20
CA MET A 41 -44.89 -22.32 -52.56
C MET A 41 -44.72 -21.15 -51.57
N ASN A 42 -45.81 -20.49 -51.17
CA ASN A 42 -45.78 -19.44 -50.15
C ASN A 42 -45.30 -19.97 -48.79
N LEU A 43 -45.82 -21.12 -48.34
CA LEU A 43 -45.37 -21.77 -47.10
C LEU A 43 -43.89 -22.16 -47.14
N MET A 44 -43.38 -22.62 -48.29
CA MET A 44 -41.96 -22.92 -48.46
C MET A 44 -41.10 -21.65 -48.33
N VAL A 45 -41.55 -20.52 -48.89
CA VAL A 45 -40.87 -19.23 -48.75
C VAL A 45 -40.89 -18.75 -47.29
N GLU A 46 -42.04 -18.80 -46.63
CA GLU A 46 -42.17 -18.43 -45.21
C GLU A 46 -41.30 -19.32 -44.31
N HIS A 47 -41.28 -20.63 -44.53
CA HIS A 47 -40.42 -21.54 -43.80
C HIS A 47 -38.93 -21.21 -44.02
N GLY A 48 -38.53 -20.93 -45.25
CA GLY A 48 -37.17 -20.49 -45.57
C GLY A 48 -36.78 -19.19 -44.85
N ASN A 49 -37.70 -18.23 -44.76
CA ASN A 49 -37.49 -16.98 -44.03
C ASN A 49 -37.38 -17.20 -42.52
N LEU A 50 -38.23 -18.06 -41.94
CA LEU A 50 -38.16 -18.42 -40.53
C LEU A 50 -36.83 -19.09 -40.19
N MET A 51 -36.37 -20.01 -41.06
CA MET A 51 -35.09 -20.69 -40.88
C MET A 51 -33.90 -19.71 -40.93
N LYS A 52 -33.94 -18.72 -41.84
CA LYS A 52 -32.94 -17.65 -41.89
C LYS A 52 -32.93 -16.82 -40.61
N ASP A 53 -34.09 -16.49 -40.03
CA ASP A 53 -34.16 -15.73 -38.79
C ASP A 53 -33.66 -16.52 -37.58
N VAL A 54 -34.01 -17.81 -37.48
CA VAL A 54 -33.47 -18.72 -36.45
C VAL A 54 -31.95 -18.78 -36.53
N ASN A 55 -31.39 -18.99 -37.73
CA ASN A 55 -29.94 -19.02 -37.92
C ASN A 55 -29.29 -17.68 -37.55
N ARG A 56 -29.91 -16.55 -37.92
CA ARG A 56 -29.39 -15.22 -37.57
C ARG A 56 -29.33 -15.03 -36.05
N ARG A 57 -30.40 -15.38 -35.32
CA ARG A 57 -30.43 -15.28 -33.86
C ARG A 57 -29.41 -16.21 -33.19
N LEU A 58 -29.28 -17.43 -33.70
CA LEU A 58 -28.28 -18.39 -33.21
C LEU A 58 -26.86 -17.83 -33.36
N GLN A 59 -26.53 -17.21 -34.50
CA GLN A 59 -25.22 -16.59 -34.70
C GLN A 59 -24.95 -15.44 -33.74
N LEU A 60 -25.97 -14.61 -33.45
CA LEU A 60 -25.84 -13.54 -32.46
C LEU A 60 -25.53 -14.09 -31.06
N HIS A 61 -26.28 -15.11 -30.60
CA HIS A 61 -26.01 -15.73 -29.31
C HIS A 61 -24.65 -16.43 -29.26
N LEU A 62 -24.21 -17.06 -30.35
CA LEU A 62 -22.86 -17.63 -30.43
C LEU A 62 -21.78 -16.56 -30.30
N HIS A 63 -21.98 -15.39 -30.90
CA HIS A 63 -21.04 -14.27 -30.77
C HIS A 63 -21.01 -13.74 -29.34
N GLU A 64 -22.18 -13.57 -28.72
CA GLU A 64 -22.29 -13.14 -27.32
C GLU A 64 -21.63 -14.13 -26.34
N ILE A 65 -21.83 -15.44 -26.54
CA ILE A 65 -21.18 -16.49 -25.75
C ILE A 65 -19.64 -16.39 -25.86
N ARG A 66 -19.10 -16.09 -27.06
CA ARG A 66 -17.66 -15.90 -27.22
C ARG A 66 -17.18 -14.66 -26.49
N GLY A 67 -17.87 -13.52 -26.63
CA GLY A 67 -17.52 -12.28 -25.92
C GLY A 67 -17.56 -12.44 -24.40
N LEU A 68 -18.58 -13.12 -23.86
CA LEU A 68 -18.66 -13.42 -22.43
C LEU A 68 -17.52 -14.32 -21.95
N LYS A 69 -17.08 -15.28 -22.77
CA LYS A 69 -15.91 -16.12 -22.45
C LYS A 69 -14.63 -15.31 -22.39
N GLU A 70 -14.43 -14.37 -23.31
CA GLU A 70 -13.24 -13.49 -23.31
C GLU A 70 -13.21 -12.60 -22.06
N VAL A 71 -14.35 -11.98 -21.70
CA VAL A 71 -14.46 -11.18 -20.47
C VAL A 71 -14.20 -12.02 -19.24
N ASN A 72 -14.76 -13.23 -19.17
CA ASN A 72 -14.53 -14.14 -18.05
C ASN A 72 -13.06 -14.56 -17.94
N GLN A 73 -12.40 -14.85 -19.06
CA GLN A 73 -10.96 -15.16 -19.06
C GLN A 73 -10.15 -14.00 -18.50
N LYS A 74 -10.42 -12.77 -18.98
CA LYS A 74 -9.75 -11.58 -18.46
C LYS A 74 -9.96 -11.41 -16.95
N LEU A 75 -11.18 -11.61 -16.46
CA LEU A 75 -11.46 -11.55 -15.02
C LEU A 75 -10.72 -12.63 -14.22
N GLN A 76 -10.51 -13.82 -14.80
CA GLN A 76 -9.72 -14.88 -14.16
C GLN A 76 -8.24 -14.52 -14.11
N ASP A 77 -7.70 -13.94 -15.19
CA ASP A 77 -6.31 -13.46 -15.25
C ASP A 77 -6.10 -12.34 -14.21
N ASP A 78 -7.00 -11.34 -14.18
CA ASP A 78 -6.98 -10.26 -13.18
C ASP A 78 -7.08 -10.82 -11.74
N ASN A 79 -7.91 -11.85 -11.53
CA ASN A 79 -8.05 -12.49 -10.21
C ASN A 79 -6.76 -13.21 -9.78
N GLN A 80 -6.07 -13.84 -10.73
CA GLN A 80 -4.80 -14.50 -10.49
C GLN A 80 -3.69 -13.48 -10.17
N GLU A 81 -3.60 -12.40 -10.93
CA GLU A 81 -2.66 -11.30 -10.64
C GLU A 81 -2.90 -10.69 -9.25
N LEU A 82 -4.16 -10.49 -8.85
CA LEU A 82 -4.49 -10.01 -7.51
C LEU A 82 -4.04 -10.97 -6.40
N ARG A 83 -4.12 -12.29 -6.63
CA ARG A 83 -3.62 -13.29 -5.67
C ARG A 83 -2.11 -13.22 -5.53
N GLU A 84 -1.39 -13.07 -6.64
CA GLU A 84 0.07 -12.91 -6.65
C GLU A 84 0.49 -11.63 -5.93
N LEU A 85 -0.23 -10.54 -6.16
CA LEU A 85 0.00 -9.28 -5.45
C LEU A 85 -0.23 -9.41 -3.95
N CYS A 86 -1.29 -10.12 -3.52
CA CYS A 86 -1.52 -10.39 -2.10
C CYS A 86 -0.34 -11.14 -1.46
N CYS A 87 0.19 -12.17 -2.12
CA CYS A 87 1.37 -12.89 -1.64
C CYS A 87 2.58 -11.97 -1.50
N PHE A 88 2.85 -11.14 -2.51
CA PHE A 88 3.96 -10.18 -2.49
C PHE A 88 3.83 -9.18 -1.33
N LEU A 89 2.65 -8.60 -1.13
CA LEU A 89 2.40 -7.65 -0.04
C LEU A 89 2.51 -8.30 1.34
N ASP A 90 2.10 -9.56 1.48
CA ASP A 90 2.27 -10.29 2.73
C ASP A 90 3.74 -10.55 3.06
N ASP A 91 4.55 -10.90 2.06
CA ASP A 91 6.01 -11.05 2.22
C ASP A 91 6.66 -9.74 2.66
N ASP A 92 6.31 -8.62 2.01
CA ASP A 92 6.83 -7.30 2.38
C ASP A 92 6.36 -6.86 3.77
N ARG A 93 5.13 -7.16 4.14
CA ARG A 93 4.63 -6.96 5.51
C ARG A 93 5.43 -7.76 6.52
N GLN A 94 5.77 -9.02 6.22
CA GLN A 94 6.62 -9.85 7.08
C GLN A 94 8.05 -9.30 7.19
N LYS A 95 8.65 -8.85 6.08
CA LYS A 95 9.96 -8.18 6.08
C LYS A 95 9.94 -6.91 6.93
N GLY A 96 8.90 -6.08 6.80
CA GLY A 96 8.71 -4.87 7.62
C GLY A 96 8.64 -5.17 9.11
N LYS A 97 7.92 -6.23 9.51
CA LYS A 97 7.89 -6.70 10.91
C LYS A 97 9.27 -7.15 11.40
N LYS A 98 10.04 -7.88 10.59
CA LYS A 98 11.39 -8.33 10.95
C LYS A 98 12.32 -7.12 11.13
N LEU A 99 12.32 -6.20 10.17
CA LEU A 99 13.12 -4.97 10.22
C LEU A 99 12.79 -4.13 11.45
N SER A 100 11.51 -3.96 11.78
CA SER A 100 11.07 -3.25 12.99
C SER A 100 11.64 -3.87 14.27
N ARG A 101 11.62 -5.20 14.39
CA ARG A 101 12.21 -5.90 15.55
C ARG A 101 13.73 -5.75 15.63
N GLU A 102 14.42 -5.81 14.49
CA GLU A 102 15.87 -5.59 14.41
C GLU A 102 16.23 -4.15 14.77
N TRP A 103 15.46 -3.18 14.28
CA TRP A 103 15.61 -1.77 14.62
C TRP A 103 15.44 -1.51 16.11
N GLN A 104 14.42 -2.11 16.74
CA GLN A 104 14.27 -2.03 18.20
C GLN A 104 15.45 -2.63 18.96
N ARG A 105 15.99 -3.78 18.50
CA ARG A 105 17.17 -4.39 19.11
C ARG A 105 18.39 -3.49 18.98
N PHE A 106 18.62 -2.95 17.79
CA PHE A 106 19.68 -1.99 17.51
C PHE A 106 19.56 -0.76 18.42
N GLY A 107 18.37 -0.16 18.50
CA GLY A 107 18.11 1.00 19.36
C GLY A 107 18.43 0.73 20.83
N ARG A 108 18.01 -0.41 21.38
CA ARG A 108 18.34 -0.81 22.76
C ARG A 108 19.84 -1.01 22.97
N HIS A 109 20.51 -1.67 22.01
CA HIS A 109 21.96 -1.91 22.09
C HIS A 109 22.73 -0.59 22.06
N THR A 110 22.47 0.26 21.07
CA THR A 110 23.13 1.57 20.91
C THR A 110 22.90 2.46 22.13
N ALA A 111 21.66 2.54 22.64
CA ALA A 111 21.39 3.27 23.87
C ALA A 111 22.24 2.73 25.03
N SER A 112 22.25 1.40 25.25
CA SER A 112 23.03 0.81 26.34
C SER A 112 24.54 1.07 26.23
N VAL A 113 25.10 1.07 25.02
CA VAL A 113 26.51 1.39 24.78
C VAL A 113 26.77 2.86 25.10
N MET A 114 25.96 3.77 24.56
CA MET A 114 26.10 5.21 24.79
C MET A 114 26.00 5.57 26.28
N TRP A 115 25.05 4.98 27.03
CA TRP A 115 24.93 5.19 28.47
C TRP A 115 26.21 4.80 29.23
N LYS A 116 26.82 3.67 28.87
CA LYS A 116 28.08 3.22 29.48
C LYS A 116 29.23 4.17 29.13
N GLU A 117 29.38 4.53 27.86
CA GLU A 117 30.45 5.42 27.42
C GLU A 117 30.35 6.81 28.05
N VAL A 118 29.15 7.41 28.07
CA VAL A 118 28.92 8.69 28.74
C VAL A 118 29.22 8.60 30.23
N GLY A 119 28.78 7.53 30.91
CA GLY A 119 29.10 7.29 32.32
C GLY A 119 30.61 7.19 32.57
N MET A 120 31.34 6.49 31.70
CA MET A 120 32.80 6.39 31.78
C MET A 120 33.47 7.76 31.58
N TYR A 121 33.04 8.55 30.59
CA TYR A 121 33.59 9.88 30.37
C TYR A 121 33.30 10.83 31.53
N GLN A 122 32.09 10.77 32.10
CA GLN A 122 31.74 11.55 33.29
C GLN A 122 32.62 11.20 34.50
N GLN A 123 32.91 9.92 34.72
CA GLN A 123 33.81 9.51 35.80
C GLN A 123 35.23 10.03 35.56
N LYS A 124 35.75 9.88 34.33
CA LYS A 124 37.08 10.39 33.97
C LYS A 124 37.19 11.91 34.12
N LEU A 125 36.12 12.65 33.82
CA LEU A 125 36.06 14.09 34.00
C LEU A 125 36.22 14.45 35.49
N LYS A 126 35.45 13.80 36.38
CA LYS A 126 35.55 14.00 37.83
C LYS A 126 36.96 13.70 38.37
N ASP A 127 37.56 12.61 37.91
CA ASP A 127 38.92 12.24 38.33
C ASP A 127 39.95 13.30 37.91
N LEU A 128 39.81 13.88 36.71
CA LEU A 128 40.67 14.96 36.22
C LEU A 128 40.44 16.28 36.98
N GLU A 129 39.19 16.63 37.27
CA GLU A 129 38.83 17.80 38.09
C GLU A 129 39.46 17.72 39.49
N ALA A 130 39.34 16.57 40.16
CA ALA A 130 39.94 16.35 41.49
C ALA A 130 41.48 16.45 41.47
N ARG A 131 42.12 15.94 40.42
CA ARG A 131 43.58 16.08 40.22
C ARG A 131 43.97 17.54 40.00
N GLN A 132 43.19 18.27 39.20
CA GLN A 132 43.43 19.70 38.96
C GLN A 132 43.32 20.51 40.26
N GLU A 133 42.33 20.24 41.11
CA GLU A 133 42.20 20.89 42.42
C GLU A 133 43.39 20.59 43.34
N THR A 134 43.89 19.36 43.32
CA THR A 134 45.07 18.97 44.11
C THR A 134 46.32 19.72 43.64
N LEU A 135 46.57 19.74 42.31
CA LEU A 135 47.69 20.50 41.74
C LEU A 135 47.58 22.00 42.01
N LEU A 136 46.37 22.57 42.02
CA LEU A 136 46.17 23.98 42.36
C LEU A 136 46.52 24.26 43.82
N ARG A 137 46.13 23.38 44.76
CA ARG A 137 46.53 23.49 46.17
C ARG A 137 48.04 23.41 46.34
N GLU A 138 48.67 22.38 45.78
CA GLU A 138 50.13 22.23 45.80
C GLU A 138 50.83 23.46 45.19
N ASN A 139 50.28 24.02 44.11
CA ASN A 139 50.86 25.22 43.49
C ASN A 139 50.75 26.47 44.38
N VAL A 140 49.67 26.61 45.15
CA VAL A 140 49.52 27.71 46.12
C VAL A 140 50.50 27.53 47.28
N GLU A 141 50.58 26.33 47.86
CA GLU A 141 51.53 26.00 48.94
C GLU A 141 52.98 26.26 48.50
N LEU A 142 53.34 25.86 47.27
CA LEU A 142 54.65 26.15 46.69
C LEU A 142 54.92 27.65 46.55
N LYS A 143 53.92 28.44 46.10
CA LYS A 143 54.05 29.90 45.99
C LYS A 143 54.23 30.56 47.35
N GLU A 144 53.52 30.11 48.38
CA GLU A 144 53.66 30.59 49.75
C GLU A 144 55.06 30.29 50.31
N MET A 145 55.58 29.08 50.09
CA MET A 145 56.96 28.75 50.48
C MET A 145 58.00 29.63 49.78
N VAL A 146 57.82 29.92 48.47
CA VAL A 146 58.71 30.83 47.74
C VAL A 146 58.66 32.25 48.32
N LEU A 147 57.46 32.77 48.63
CA LEU A 147 57.32 34.10 49.24
C LEU A 147 58.02 34.19 50.60
N MET A 148 57.87 33.17 51.45
CA MET A 148 58.57 33.11 52.75
C MET A 148 60.09 33.12 52.57
N LEU A 149 60.62 32.38 51.59
CA LEU A 149 62.05 32.37 51.27
C LEU A 149 62.54 33.72 50.71
N ASP A 150 61.73 34.39 49.89
CA ASP A 150 62.04 35.73 49.37
C ASP A 150 62.03 36.80 50.49
N GLU A 151 61.12 36.70 51.46
CA GLU A 151 61.07 37.57 52.65
C GLU A 151 62.29 37.39 53.56
N GLU A 152 62.78 36.16 53.71
CA GLU A 152 64.03 35.87 54.44
C GLU A 152 65.28 36.35 53.66
N ALA A 153 65.19 36.47 52.33
CA ALA A 153 66.29 36.86 51.46
C ALA A 153 66.34 38.37 51.11
N ALA A 154 65.28 39.15 51.37
CA ALA A 154 65.19 40.55 50.97
C ALA A 154 65.63 41.56 52.07
N PRO A 155 66.59 42.49 51.78
CA PRO A 155 66.83 43.65 52.62
C PRO A 155 65.95 44.84 52.21
N GLY A 156 64.99 45.24 53.06
CA GLY A 156 64.35 46.57 53.08
C GLY A 156 63.18 46.85 52.09
N PRO A 157 62.25 47.78 52.42
CA PRO A 157 60.88 47.75 51.92
C PRO A 157 60.70 48.52 50.60
N GLY A 158 59.94 47.93 49.67
CA GLY A 158 59.44 48.68 48.51
C GLY A 158 58.93 47.86 47.34
N ARG A 159 57.81 47.12 47.48
CA ARG A 159 56.86 46.92 46.37
C ARG A 159 55.52 46.34 46.82
N ALA A 160 54.44 47.02 46.43
CA ALA A 160 53.05 46.66 46.72
C ALA A 160 52.54 45.46 45.88
N PRO A 161 51.52 44.71 46.36
CA PRO A 161 50.90 43.65 45.58
C PRO A 161 49.70 44.19 44.78
N GLY A 162 49.76 44.09 43.46
CA GLY A 162 48.56 44.02 42.61
C GLY A 162 48.31 42.53 42.34
N GLY A 163 47.20 41.91 42.74
CA GLY A 163 45.82 42.34 42.54
C GLY A 163 45.22 41.43 41.48
N GLY A 164 44.57 40.35 41.91
CA GLY A 164 44.07 39.27 41.05
C GLY A 164 42.80 39.61 40.27
N GLY A 165 42.40 38.69 39.38
CA GLY A 165 41.10 38.73 38.73
C GLY A 165 41.00 37.87 37.48
N LEU A 166 40.77 36.56 37.63
CA LEU A 166 40.17 35.73 36.58
C LEU A 166 39.06 34.89 37.22
N GLY A 167 37.84 35.43 37.18
CA GLY A 167 36.63 34.73 37.61
C GLY A 167 36.25 33.59 36.65
N PRO A 168 35.55 32.55 37.13
CA PRO A 168 35.13 31.44 36.30
C PRO A 168 33.99 31.86 35.35
N ARG A 169 34.20 31.66 34.04
CA ARG A 169 33.13 31.71 33.02
C ARG A 169 32.22 30.48 33.16
N ALA A 170 31.26 30.54 34.07
CA ALA A 170 30.14 29.61 34.12
C ALA A 170 29.13 29.96 33.00
N GLY A 171 29.42 29.51 31.77
CA GLY A 171 28.54 29.75 30.61
C GLY A 171 28.36 28.58 29.65
N ALA A 172 29.20 27.54 29.73
CA ALA A 172 29.17 26.44 28.76
C ALA A 172 28.38 25.20 29.23
N PHE A 173 28.04 25.09 30.52
CA PHE A 173 27.46 23.87 31.08
C PHE A 173 25.97 23.65 30.75
N PHE A 174 25.23 24.69 30.35
CA PHE A 174 23.80 24.57 30.07
C PHE A 174 23.47 24.26 28.61
N ILE A 175 24.35 24.58 27.66
CA ILE A 175 24.08 24.40 26.23
C ILE A 175 24.16 22.92 25.83
N TRP A 176 25.12 22.17 26.38
CA TRP A 176 25.30 20.74 26.07
C TRP A 176 24.15 19.85 26.53
N ARG A 177 23.39 20.27 27.56
CA ARG A 177 22.27 19.49 28.10
C ARG A 177 21.02 19.57 27.22
N ALA A 178 20.85 20.66 26.46
CA ALA A 178 19.69 20.87 25.60
C ALA A 178 19.82 20.13 24.25
N GLU A 179 21.00 20.13 23.62
CA GLU A 179 21.19 19.50 22.30
C GLU A 179 21.06 17.97 22.35
N VAL A 180 21.54 17.34 23.44
CA VAL A 180 21.39 15.89 23.64
C VAL A 180 19.92 15.49 23.86
N LEU A 181 19.13 16.33 24.55
CA LEU A 181 17.70 16.10 24.76
C LEU A 181 16.89 16.29 23.45
N VAL A 182 17.20 17.31 22.66
CA VAL A 182 16.51 17.56 21.37
C VAL A 182 16.83 16.46 20.35
N GLY A 183 18.07 15.97 20.30
CA GLY A 183 18.44 14.83 19.46
C GLY A 183 17.72 13.52 19.84
N TRP A 184 17.54 13.27 21.14
CA TRP A 184 16.80 12.11 21.63
C TRP A 184 15.29 12.22 21.40
N PHE A 185 14.69 13.40 21.56
CA PHE A 185 13.29 13.63 21.24
C PHE A 185 13.01 13.48 19.74
N GLY A 186 13.91 13.94 18.86
CA GLY A 186 13.82 13.73 17.41
C GLY A 186 13.87 12.26 17.03
N LEU A 187 14.77 11.49 17.64
CA LEU A 187 14.86 10.03 17.43
C LEU A 187 13.63 9.30 17.98
N PHE A 188 13.11 9.72 19.13
CA PHE A 188 11.93 9.14 19.75
C PHE A 188 10.66 9.44 18.97
N TRP A 189 10.54 10.62 18.34
CA TRP A 189 9.40 10.97 17.49
C TRP A 189 9.43 10.25 16.14
N LEU A 190 10.62 10.06 15.54
CA LEU A 190 10.80 9.20 14.36
C LEU A 190 10.49 7.73 14.65
N VAL A 191 10.87 7.22 15.83
CA VAL A 191 10.60 5.83 16.25
C VAL A 191 9.14 5.64 16.69
N GLY A 192 8.57 6.58 17.45
CA GLY A 192 7.19 6.52 17.95
C GLY A 192 6.14 6.74 16.85
N GLY A 193 6.39 7.66 15.91
CA GLY A 193 5.49 7.93 14.78
C GLY A 193 5.36 6.75 13.81
N PHE A 194 6.41 5.93 13.69
CA PHE A 194 6.37 4.71 12.87
C PHE A 194 5.60 3.56 13.53
N PHE A 195 5.58 3.52 14.87
CA PHE A 195 4.88 2.50 15.66
C PHE A 195 3.39 2.77 15.85
N TYR A 196 2.97 4.04 15.97
CA TYR A 196 1.56 4.37 16.23
C TYR A 196 0.65 4.19 15.00
N LYS A 197 1.22 4.21 13.78
CA LYS A 197 0.45 4.09 12.53
C LYS A 197 0.22 2.64 12.05
N ASN A 198 0.73 1.64 12.78
CA ASN A 198 0.68 0.22 12.41
C ASN A 198 0.15 -0.68 13.56
N GLN A 199 -0.70 -0.18 14.45
CA GLN A 199 -1.52 -1.06 15.28
C GLN A 199 -2.70 -1.59 14.45
N PRO A 200 -2.96 -2.91 14.44
CA PRO A 200 -4.19 -3.44 13.88
C PRO A 200 -5.35 -3.01 14.78
N GLU A 201 -6.36 -2.36 14.22
CA GLU A 201 -7.68 -2.26 14.86
C GLU A 201 -8.18 -3.69 15.09
N SER A 202 -8.51 -4.00 16.34
CA SER A 202 -9.03 -5.30 16.78
C SER A 202 -10.49 -5.48 16.40
#